data_AF-A0A6I7N0L2-F1
#
_entry.id   AF-A0A6I7N0L2-F1
#
_cell.length_a   1.000
_cell.length_b   1.000
_cell.length_c   1.000
_cell.angle_alpha   90.00
_cell.angle_beta   90.00
_cell.angle_gamma   90.00
#
_symmetry.space_group_name_H-M   'P 1'
#
loop_
_entity.id
_entity.type
_entity.pdbx_description
1 polymer ?
#
loop_
_entity_poly.entity_id
_entity_poly.type
_entity_poly.pdbx_seq_one_letter_code
_entity_poly.pdbx_strand_id
1 'polypeptide(L)' 'AQILSKHNAVSWAHTNHSADYVELATYGPGSETMPGFIKNYELHNFMLETAGIDRNRFAVTD' A
#
# COMPACT_ATOMS: atom_id res chain seq x y z
N ALA A 1 -3.36 8.64 26.56
CA ALA A 1 -4.30 7.58 26.16
C ALA A 1 -5.57 7.51 27.03
N GLN A 2 -5.48 7.51 28.37
CA GLN A 2 -6.63 7.22 29.24
C GLN A 2 -7.80 8.22 29.20
N ILE A 3 -7.56 9.51 28.91
CA ILE A 3 -8.64 10.52 28.85
C ILE A 3 -9.57 10.23 27.66
N LEU A 4 -9.03 10.03 26.45
CA LEU A 4 -9.83 9.74 25.25
C LEU A 4 -10.63 8.44 25.42
N SER A 5 -9.97 7.36 25.87
CA SER A 5 -10.63 6.07 26.06
C SER A 5 -11.84 6.11 26.98
N LYS A 6 -11.86 6.99 27.98
CA LYS A 6 -13.02 7.16 28.88
C LYS A 6 -14.20 7.87 28.22
N HIS A 7 -13.93 8.76 27.26
CA HIS A 7 -14.96 9.57 26.62
C HIS A 7 -15.48 8.96 25.31
N ASN A 8 -14.68 8.18 24.59
CA ASN A 8 -15.04 7.64 23.28
C ASN A 8 -14.68 6.17 23.04
N ALA A 9 -14.19 5.45 24.06
CA ALA A 9 -13.75 4.05 23.96
C ALA A 9 -12.61 3.78 22.93
N VAL A 10 -11.87 4.81 22.51
CA VAL A 10 -10.69 4.67 21.64
C VAL A 10 -9.42 4.57 22.48
N SER A 11 -8.62 3.54 22.23
CA SER A 11 -7.34 3.28 22.88
C SER A 11 -6.29 2.80 21.87
N TRP A 12 -5.02 2.94 22.24
CA TRP A 12 -3.86 2.50 21.46
C TRP A 12 -3.12 1.41 22.22
N ALA A 13 -2.84 0.29 21.58
CA ALA A 13 -2.11 -0.82 22.19
C ALA A 13 -0.63 -0.47 22.42
N HIS A 14 -0.01 0.26 21.48
CA HIS A 14 1.35 0.76 21.58
C HIS A 14 1.59 1.93 20.60
N THR A 15 2.78 2.51 20.60
CA THR A 15 3.16 3.67 19.76
C THR A 15 4.09 3.34 18.59
N ASN A 16 4.55 2.10 18.46
CA ASN A 16 5.30 1.65 17.28
C ASN A 16 4.31 1.28 16.14
N HIS A 17 4.85 0.84 15.01
CA HIS A 17 4.06 0.31 13.91
C HIS A 17 3.41 -1.03 14.25
N SER A 18 2.16 -1.24 13.81
CA SER A 18 1.57 -2.59 13.73
C SER A 18 1.90 -3.25 12.40
N ALA A 19 1.60 -4.54 12.26
CA ALA A 19 1.88 -5.34 11.08
C ALA A 19 0.60 -5.76 10.33
N ASP A 20 -0.49 -5.03 10.56
CA ASP A 20 -1.77 -5.32 9.94
C ASP A 20 -1.74 -5.04 8.44
N TYR A 21 -2.57 -5.75 7.67
CA TYR A 21 -2.81 -5.38 6.29
C TYR A 21 -3.56 -4.04 6.22
N VAL A 22 -3.20 -3.21 5.25
CA VAL A 22 -3.79 -1.88 5.05
C VAL A 22 -4.53 -1.81 3.73
N GLU A 23 -5.54 -0.95 3.66
CA GLU A 23 -6.30 -0.70 2.45
C GLU A 23 -5.43 -0.02 1.39
N LEU A 24 -5.66 -0.39 0.13
CA LEU A 24 -5.04 0.21 -1.04
C LEU A 24 -6.14 0.44 -2.09
N ALA A 25 -6.20 1.66 -2.63
CA ALA A 25 -7.15 2.02 -3.67
C ALA A 25 -6.41 2.64 -4.86
N THR A 26 -6.91 2.35 -6.06
CA THR A 26 -6.41 2.91 -7.32
C THR A 26 -7.52 3.62 -8.08
N TYR A 27 -7.14 4.66 -8.82
CA TYR A 27 -8.03 5.39 -9.69
C TYR A 27 -7.33 5.77 -11.00
N GLY A 28 -8.07 5.71 -12.10
CA GLY A 28 -7.56 5.97 -13.46
C GLY A 28 -7.32 4.69 -14.27
N PRO A 29 -6.72 4.82 -15.47
CA PRO A 29 -6.49 3.69 -16.38
C PRO A 29 -5.71 2.54 -15.72
N GLY A 30 -6.17 1.30 -15.91
CA GLY A 30 -5.57 0.11 -15.32
C GLY A 30 -5.89 -0.10 -13.83
N SER A 31 -6.76 0.71 -13.23
CA SER A 31 -7.26 0.44 -11.87
C SER A 31 -8.12 -0.82 -11.83
N GLU A 32 -8.81 -1.14 -12.93
CA GLU A 32 -9.62 -2.33 -13.11
C GLU A 32 -8.83 -3.64 -13.08
N THR A 33 -7.50 -3.59 -13.24
CA THR A 33 -6.62 -4.76 -13.18
C THR A 33 -5.97 -4.94 -11.81
N MET A 34 -6.22 -4.05 -10.85
CA MET A 34 -5.69 -4.17 -9.48
C MET A 34 -6.25 -5.44 -8.80
N PRO A 35 -5.38 -6.35 -8.32
CA PRO A 35 -5.85 -7.50 -7.55
C PRO A 35 -6.43 -7.07 -6.19
N GLY A 36 -7.35 -7.88 -5.66
CA GLY A 36 -7.95 -7.61 -4.34
C GLY A 36 -6.98 -7.72 -3.16
N PHE A 37 -5.77 -8.24 -3.39
CA PHE A 37 -4.70 -8.30 -2.40
C PHE A 37 -3.35 -8.30 -3.11
N ILE A 38 -2.41 -7.47 -2.64
CA ILE A 38 -1.09 -7.33 -3.25
C ILE A 38 -0.02 -7.13 -2.17
N LYS A 39 1.16 -7.71 -2.37
CA LYS A 39 2.31 -7.42 -1.52
C LYS A 39 2.89 -6.06 -1.92
N ASN A 40 3.27 -5.25 -0.94
CA ASN A 40 3.77 -3.89 -1.17
C ASN A 40 4.90 -3.80 -2.21
N TYR A 41 5.82 -4.77 -2.24
CA TYR A 41 6.94 -4.77 -3.18
C TYR A 41 6.50 -5.09 -4.63
N GLU A 42 5.34 -5.72 -4.83
CA GLU A 42 4.79 -6.03 -6.16
C GLU A 42 4.08 -4.82 -6.78
N LEU A 43 3.71 -3.82 -5.96
CA LEU A 43 3.01 -2.63 -6.43
C LEU A 43 3.82 -1.85 -7.48
N HIS A 44 5.15 -1.80 -7.33
CA HIS A 44 6.02 -1.15 -8.33
C HIS A 44 5.87 -1.78 -9.72
N ASN A 45 5.88 -3.12 -9.77
CA ASN A 45 5.75 -3.88 -11.00
C ASN A 45 4.38 -3.71 -11.64
N PHE A 46 3.32 -3.70 -10.83
CA PHE A 46 1.97 -3.37 -11.27
C PHE A 46 1.92 -1.98 -11.91
N MET A 47 2.47 -0.96 -11.25
CA MET A 47 2.46 0.41 -11.77
C MET A 47 3.22 0.55 -13.09
N LEU A 48 4.36 -0.13 -13.25
CA LEU A 48 5.11 -0.12 -14.51
C LEU A 48 4.30 -0.75 -15.66
N GLU A 49 3.65 -1.88 -15.40
CA GLU A 49 2.81 -2.56 -16.38
C GLU A 49 1.62 -1.70 -16.78
N THR A 50 0.89 -1.12 -15.81
CA THR A 50 -0.23 -0.20 -16.05
C THR A 50 0.20 1.05 -16.82
N ALA A 51 1.41 1.55 -16.59
CA ALA A 51 1.98 2.70 -17.31
C ALA A 51 2.61 2.34 -18.67
N GLY A 52 2.66 1.07 -19.05
CA GLY A 52 3.31 0.61 -20.28
C GLY A 52 4.82 0.83 -20.30
N ILE A 53 5.48 0.80 -19.13
CA ILE A 53 6.92 1.03 -18.98
C ILE A 53 7.67 -0.31 -18.83
N ASP A 54 8.68 -0.53 -19.66
CA ASP A 54 9.58 -1.68 -19.53
C ASP A 54 10.38 -1.62 -18.22
N ARG A 55 10.39 -2.73 -17.47
CA ARG A 55 11.12 -2.85 -16.19
C ARG A 55 12.63 -2.67 -16.35
N ASN A 56 13.19 -3.09 -17.47
CA ASN A 56 14.61 -2.98 -17.78
C ASN A 56 15.02 -1.55 -18.13
N ARG A 57 14.07 -0.61 -18.30
CA ARG A 57 14.37 0.81 -18.55
C ARG A 57 15.25 1.44 -17.46
N PHE A 58 15.18 0.91 -16.23
CA PHE A 58 15.95 1.40 -15.09
C PHE A 58 16.97 0.38 -14.58
N ALA A 59 17.12 -0.75 -15.25
CA ALA A 59 18.18 -1.68 -14.94
C ALA A 59 19.52 -1.01 -15.28
N VAL A 60 20.43 -0.97 -14.31
CA VAL A 60 21.81 -0.58 -14.57
C VAL A 60 22.38 -1.63 -15.51
N THR A 61 22.69 -1.20 -16.73
CA THR A 61 23.49 -1.97 -17.67
C THR A 61 24.92 -1.54 -17.41
N ASP A 62 25.72 -2.44 -16.86
CA ASP A 62 27.18 -2.29 -16.82
C ASP A 62 27.76 -2.31 -18.25
#